data_AF-A0A1Y3TMK6-F1
#
_entry.id   AF-A0A1Y3TMK6-F1
#
_cell.length_a   1.000
_cell.length_b   1.000
_cell.length_c   1.000
_cell.angle_alpha   90.00
_cell.angle_beta   90.00
_cell.angle_gamma   90.00
#
_symmetry.space_group_name_H-M   'P 1'
#
loop_
_entity.id
_entity.type
_entity.pdbx_description
1 polymer ?
#
loop_
_entity_poly.entity_id
_entity_poly.type
_entity_poly.pdbx_seq_one_letter_code
_entity_poly.pdbx_strand_id
1 'polypeptide(L)'
;MILNEAEVQIGLSFILQSVLKKYDVVLQEMNLKIKEDHLLLTSVVLYNQYHVDVLCEFNLKYENQHFVFENIQGKVEYLFLQFPIMSFLKSFLQDSHIIWKDNQIQYEIDLPIESLNLEDGQLQVILKNNQSVSP
;
A
#
# COMPACT_ATOMS: atom_id res chain seq x y z
N MET A 1 -14.96 -11.14 -2.90
CA MET A 1 -14.28 -11.16 -4.21
C MET A 1 -12.84 -11.60 -3.98
N ILE A 2 -12.31 -12.49 -4.81
CA ILE A 2 -10.90 -12.92 -4.72
C ILE A 2 -10.12 -12.15 -5.78
N LEU A 3 -9.02 -11.51 -5.37
CA LEU A 3 -8.16 -10.73 -6.25
C LEU A 3 -6.85 -11.47 -6.53
N ASN A 4 -6.45 -11.50 -7.80
CA ASN A 4 -5.13 -11.95 -8.22
C ASN A 4 -4.08 -10.82 -8.10
N GLU A 5 -2.80 -11.14 -8.28
CA GLU A 5 -1.68 -10.19 -8.16
C GLU A 5 -1.86 -8.91 -9.01
N ALA A 6 -2.33 -9.04 -10.25
CA ALA A 6 -2.53 -7.91 -11.15
C ALA A 6 -3.66 -6.99 -10.66
N GLU A 7 -4.75 -7.58 -10.15
CA GLU A 7 -5.87 -6.81 -9.61
C GLU A 7 -5.51 -6.10 -8.30
N VAL A 8 -4.76 -6.76 -7.42
CA VAL A 8 -4.25 -6.12 -6.19
C VAL A 8 -3.27 -5.00 -6.53
N GLN A 9 -2.39 -5.22 -7.51
CA GLN A 9 -1.47 -4.18 -7.99
C GLN A 9 -2.22 -2.96 -8.53
N ILE A 10 -3.28 -3.16 -9.33
CA ILE A 10 -4.14 -2.06 -9.82
C ILE A 10 -4.79 -1.32 -8.65
N GLY A 11 -5.37 -2.06 -7.70
CA GLY A 11 -6.00 -1.48 -6.52
C GLY A 11 -5.03 -0.64 -5.68
N LEU A 12 -3.86 -1.18 -5.35
CA LEU A 12 -2.81 -0.47 -4.64
C LEU A 12 -2.31 0.75 -5.41
N SER A 13 -2.09 0.63 -6.72
CA SER A 13 -1.68 1.77 -7.57
C SER A 13 -2.69 2.91 -7.50
N PHE A 14 -3.98 2.59 -7.52
CA PHE A 14 -5.06 3.58 -7.42
C PHE A 14 -5.06 4.29 -6.06
N ILE A 15 -4.94 3.55 -4.96
CA ILE A 15 -4.89 4.10 -3.60
C ILE A 15 -3.68 5.03 -3.46
N LEU A 16 -2.50 4.55 -3.89
CA LEU A 16 -1.25 5.27 -3.78
C LEU A 16 -1.18 6.49 -4.71
N GLN A 17 -1.92 6.52 -5.82
CA GLN A 17 -1.87 7.62 -6.80
C GLN A 17 -2.08 9.00 -6.16
N SER A 18 -3.01 9.09 -5.20
CA SER A 18 -3.28 10.34 -4.48
C SER A 18 -2.07 10.81 -3.67
N VAL A 19 -1.44 9.89 -2.93
CA VAL A 19 -0.23 10.14 -2.14
C VAL A 19 0.95 10.47 -3.04
N LEU A 20 1.21 9.67 -4.07
CA LEU A 20 2.34 9.86 -4.99
C LEU A 20 2.26 11.22 -5.68
N LYS A 21 1.07 11.63 -6.13
CA LYS A 21 0.84 12.94 -6.75
C LYS A 21 1.13 14.09 -5.79
N LYS A 22 0.84 13.95 -4.49
CA LYS A 22 1.08 15.00 -3.49
C LYS A 22 2.57 15.33 -3.34
N TYR A 23 3.44 14.35 -3.54
CA TYR A 23 4.89 14.51 -3.38
C TYR A 23 5.64 14.54 -4.72
N ASP A 24 4.93 14.80 -5.83
CA ASP A 24 5.48 14.81 -7.19
C ASP A 24 6.28 13.53 -7.53
N VAL A 25 5.80 12.39 -7.01
CA VAL A 25 6.36 11.07 -7.30
C VAL A 25 5.58 10.43 -8.45
N VAL A 26 6.29 9.92 -9.45
CA VAL A 26 5.68 9.22 -10.59
C VAL A 26 6.02 7.73 -10.53
N LEU A 27 5.01 6.87 -10.39
CA LEU A 27 5.19 5.43 -10.48
C LEU A 27 5.58 5.04 -11.91
N GLN A 28 6.78 4.46 -12.09
CA GLN A 28 7.26 3.96 -13.38
C GLN A 28 6.92 2.48 -13.55
N GLU A 29 7.25 1.70 -12.53
CA GLU A 29 7.05 0.26 -12.51
C GLU A 29 6.57 -0.20 -11.15
N MET A 30 5.70 -1.20 -11.14
CA MET A 30 5.24 -1.87 -9.94
C MET A 30 5.09 -3.34 -10.25
N ASN A 31 5.56 -4.18 -9.34
CA ASN A 31 5.32 -5.61 -9.33
C ASN A 31 4.94 -6.00 -7.91
N LEU A 32 3.77 -6.60 -7.79
CA LEU A 32 3.29 -7.13 -6.52
C LEU A 32 3.23 -8.66 -6.63
N LYS A 33 3.76 -9.34 -5.63
CA LYS A 33 3.59 -10.78 -5.46
C LYS A 33 2.82 -11.07 -4.19
N ILE A 34 1.83 -11.93 -4.28
CA ILE A 34 1.11 -12.42 -3.11
C ILE A 34 1.87 -13.63 -2.57
N LYS A 35 2.32 -13.55 -1.32
CA LYS A 35 2.91 -14.67 -0.57
C LYS A 35 1.86 -15.28 0.35
N GLU A 36 2.21 -16.39 1.00
CA GLU A 36 1.27 -17.12 1.87
C GLU A 36 0.72 -16.24 2.99
N ASP A 37 1.57 -15.40 3.61
CA ASP A 37 1.23 -14.59 4.77
C ASP A 37 1.46 -13.07 4.57
N HIS A 38 2.13 -12.64 3.50
CA HIS A 38 2.43 -11.23 3.24
C HIS A 38 2.40 -10.86 1.74
N LEU A 39 2.51 -9.57 1.45
CA LEU A 39 2.69 -9.04 0.10
C LEU A 39 4.15 -8.64 -0.09
N LEU A 40 4.71 -8.93 -1.26
CA LEU A 40 6.02 -8.46 -1.68
C LEU A 40 5.85 -7.46 -2.82
N LEU A 41 6.28 -6.22 -2.60
CA LEU A 41 6.26 -5.13 -3.55
C LEU A 41 7.68 -4.79 -3.99
N THR A 42 7.88 -4.75 -5.30
CA THR A 42 9.01 -4.08 -5.93
C THR A 42 8.49 -3.00 -6.86
N SER A 43 9.01 -1.78 -6.76
CA SER A 43 8.60 -0.69 -7.64
C SER A 43 9.76 0.24 -7.96
N VAL A 44 9.70 0.83 -9.14
CA VAL A 44 10.55 1.95 -9.53
C VAL A 44 9.67 3.18 -9.58
N VAL A 45 10.04 4.23 -8.85
CA VAL A 45 9.38 5.53 -8.90
C VAL A 45 10.37 6.61 -9.34
N LEU A 46 9.85 7.67 -9.96
CA LEU A 46 10.62 8.85 -10.29
C LEU A 46 10.33 9.94 -9.26
N TYR A 47 11.36 10.43 -8.59
CA TYR A 47 11.27 11.55 -7.64
C TYR A 47 12.41 12.54 -7.91
N ASN A 48 12.07 13.83 -8.11
CA ASN A 48 13.04 14.87 -8.46
C ASN A 48 13.98 14.50 -9.62
N GLN A 49 13.42 13.90 -10.69
CA GLN A 49 14.17 13.43 -11.88
C GLN A 49 15.11 12.24 -11.63
N TYR A 50 15.06 11.60 -10.46
CA TYR A 50 15.88 10.44 -10.15
C TYR A 50 15.01 9.19 -9.97
N HIS A 51 15.55 8.07 -10.42
CA HIS A 51 14.97 6.76 -10.12
C HIS A 51 15.18 6.43 -8.65
N VAL A 52 14.11 5.95 -8.04
CA VAL A 52 14.07 5.44 -6.68
C VAL A 52 13.55 4.02 -6.77
N ASP A 53 14.38 3.06 -6.36
CA ASP A 53 13.99 1.67 -6.28
C ASP A 53 13.43 1.39 -4.89
N VAL A 54 12.27 0.75 -4.84
CA VAL A 54 11.59 0.39 -3.61
C VAL A 54 11.39 -1.12 -3.61
N LEU A 55 11.87 -1.76 -2.55
CA LEU A 55 11.60 -3.15 -2.24
C LEU A 55 11.01 -3.19 -0.85
N CYS A 56 9.79 -3.71 -0.71
CA CYS A 56 9.22 -3.94 0.60
C CYS A 56 8.29 -5.13 0.67
N GLU A 57 8.19 -5.67 1.87
CA GLU A 57 7.21 -6.65 2.25
C GLU A 57 6.34 -6.09 3.38
N PHE A 58 5.06 -6.45 3.38
CA PHE A 58 4.09 -5.97 4.37
C PHE A 58 2.86 -6.87 4.41
N ASN A 59 2.15 -6.87 5.53
CA ASN A 59 0.77 -7.36 5.60
C ASN A 59 -0.19 -6.21 5.31
N LEU A 60 -1.28 -6.50 4.61
CA LEU A 60 -2.31 -5.51 4.27
C LEU A 60 -3.64 -5.91 4.87
N LYS A 61 -4.25 -4.98 5.60
CA LYS A 61 -5.61 -5.09 6.13
C LYS A 61 -6.42 -3.86 5.77
N TYR A 62 -7.73 -3.98 5.90
CA TYR A 62 -8.64 -2.85 5.86
C TYR A 62 -9.55 -2.90 7.09
N GLU A 63 -9.41 -1.92 7.97
CA GLU A 63 -10.14 -1.87 9.25
C GLU A 63 -10.52 -0.42 9.56
N ASN A 64 -11.75 -0.19 10.03
CA ASN A 64 -12.22 1.13 10.46
C ASN A 64 -11.97 2.25 9.44
N GLN A 65 -12.19 2.01 8.14
CA GLN A 65 -11.92 2.97 7.05
C GLN A 65 -10.45 3.35 6.86
N HIS A 66 -9.54 2.45 7.23
CA HIS A 66 -8.11 2.61 6.99
C HIS A 66 -7.56 1.41 6.24
N PHE A 67 -6.71 1.66 5.24
CA PHE A 67 -5.71 0.66 4.88
C PHE A 67 -4.66 0.60 5.96
N VAL A 68 -4.37 -0.60 6.41
CA VAL A 68 -3.45 -0.85 7.50
C VAL A 68 -2.32 -1.71 6.96
N PHE A 69 -1.14 -1.11 6.87
CA PHE A 69 0.09 -1.75 6.43
C PHE A 69 0.90 -2.13 7.67
N GLU A 70 1.09 -3.42 7.93
CA GLU A 70 1.78 -3.95 9.12
C GLU A 70 3.06 -4.67 8.74
N ASN A 71 3.98 -4.79 9.71
CA ASN A 71 5.24 -5.54 9.58
C ASN A 71 6.03 -5.12 8.33
N ILE A 72 6.05 -3.80 8.07
CA ILE A 72 6.67 -3.26 6.88
C ILE A 72 8.20 -3.40 7.00
N GLN A 73 8.78 -4.19 6.11
CA GLN A 73 10.22 -4.39 6.01
C GLN A 73 10.68 -4.11 4.59
N GLY A 74 11.94 -3.71 4.44
CA GLY A 74 12.53 -3.44 3.14
C GLY A 74 13.32 -2.15 3.09
N LYS A 75 13.56 -1.69 1.86
CA LYS A 75 14.49 -0.62 1.58
C LYS A 75 14.04 0.27 0.43
N VAL A 76 14.54 1.49 0.48
CA VAL A 76 14.49 2.46 -0.61
C VAL A 76 15.92 2.75 -1.04
N GLU A 77 16.20 2.64 -2.33
CA GLU A 77 17.47 3.02 -2.94
C GLU A 77 17.28 4.32 -3.73
N TYR A 78 18.05 5.35 -3.39
CA TYR A 78 17.99 6.66 -4.01
C TYR A 78 19.40 7.21 -4.15
N LEU A 79 19.83 7.53 -5.38
CA LEU A 79 21.15 8.08 -5.66
C LEU A 79 22.24 7.34 -4.86
N PHE A 80 22.45 6.03 -5.13
CA PHE A 80 23.41 5.14 -4.44
C PHE A 80 23.24 4.97 -2.91
N LEU A 81 22.33 5.67 -2.25
CA LEU A 81 22.03 5.53 -0.83
C LEU A 81 20.93 4.49 -0.63
N GLN A 82 21.06 3.68 0.41
CA GLN A 82 20.06 2.71 0.82
C GLN A 82 19.49 3.09 2.20
N PHE A 83 18.18 3.18 2.30
CA PHE A 83 17.47 3.53 3.53
C PHE A 83 16.48 2.43 3.92
N PRO A 84 16.32 2.12 5.22
CA PRO A 84 15.20 1.32 5.69
C PRO A 84 13.87 1.99 5.32
N ILE A 85 12.94 1.25 4.73
CA ILE A 85 11.72 1.83 4.15
C ILE A 85 10.90 2.63 5.17
N MET A 86 10.71 2.10 6.39
CA MET A 86 9.93 2.78 7.42
C MET A 86 10.53 4.13 7.81
N SER A 87 11.85 4.21 7.96
CA SER A 87 12.54 5.47 8.27
C SER A 87 12.42 6.46 7.11
N PHE A 88 12.55 5.98 5.87
CA PHE A 88 12.39 6.81 4.68
C PHE A 88 10.96 7.38 4.61
N LEU A 89 9.94 6.54 4.69
CA LEU A 89 8.55 6.96 4.61
C LEU A 89 8.18 7.94 5.75
N LYS A 90 8.67 7.75 6.98
CA LYS A 90 8.46 8.70 8.10
C LYS A 90 9.07 10.07 7.83
N SER A 91 10.23 10.12 7.17
CA SER A 91 10.89 11.37 6.83
C SER A 91 10.26 12.07 5.62
N PHE A 92 9.71 11.28 4.70
CA PHE A 92 9.22 11.72 3.40
C PHE A 92 7.75 12.12 3.42
N LEU A 93 6.90 11.29 4.03
CA LEU A 93 5.45 11.50 4.04
C LEU A 93 5.04 12.41 5.19
N GLN A 94 4.44 13.55 4.83
CA GLN A 94 3.81 14.51 5.73
C GLN A 94 2.33 14.67 5.33
N ASP A 95 1.49 13.73 5.76
CA ASP A 95 0.05 13.70 5.46
C ASP A 95 -0.79 13.50 6.71
N SER A 96 -1.87 14.26 6.85
CA SER A 96 -2.80 14.16 7.97
C SER A 96 -3.63 12.88 7.97
N HIS A 97 -3.81 12.25 6.80
CA HIS A 97 -4.52 10.97 6.66
C HIS A 97 -3.60 9.76 6.95
N ILE A 98 -2.31 10.02 7.23
CA ILE A 98 -1.35 8.98 7.60
C ILE A 98 -1.18 8.96 9.11
N ILE A 99 -1.50 7.81 9.71
CA ILE A 99 -1.29 7.56 11.13
C ILE A 99 -0.10 6.62 11.29
N TRP A 100 0.92 7.09 12.01
CA TRP A 100 2.11 6.32 12.31
C TRP A 100 1.96 5.55 13.62
N LYS A 101 2.28 4.26 13.59
CA LYS A 101 2.54 3.45 14.79
C LYS A 101 3.90 2.77 14.65
N ASP A 102 4.38 2.12 15.70
CA ASP A 102 5.77 1.63 15.76
C ASP A 102 6.14 0.73 14.57
N ASN A 103 5.27 -0.21 14.19
CA ASN A 103 5.49 -1.16 13.09
C ASN A 103 4.33 -1.19 12.08
N GLN A 104 3.60 -0.08 11.97
CA GLN A 104 2.40 0.00 11.15
C GLN A 104 2.21 1.41 10.60
N ILE A 105 1.73 1.49 9.38
CA ILE A 105 1.24 2.73 8.75
C ILE A 105 -0.24 2.53 8.47
N GLN A 106 -1.07 3.48 8.86
CA GLN A 106 -2.48 3.51 8.49
C GLN A 106 -2.74 4.66 7.53
N TYR A 107 -3.50 4.41 6.48
CA TYR A 107 -3.95 5.41 5.52
C TYR A 107 -5.47 5.47 5.52
N GLU A 108 -6.03 6.60 5.97
CA GLU A 108 -7.48 6.83 6.04
C GLU A 108 -8.08 6.97 4.63
N ILE A 109 -9.06 6.13 4.32
CA ILE A 109 -9.83 6.19 3.07
C ILE A 109 -11.16 5.45 3.24
N ASP A 110 -12.27 6.09 2.87
CA ASP A 110 -13.58 5.44 2.86
C ASP A 110 -13.81 4.68 1.56
N LEU A 111 -13.77 3.35 1.67
CA LEU A 111 -14.11 2.41 0.61
C LEU A 111 -15.33 1.55 1.01
N PRO A 112 -16.06 1.00 0.02
CA PRO A 112 -17.12 0.00 0.26
C PRO A 112 -16.56 -1.37 0.66
N ILE A 113 -15.41 -1.42 1.33
CA ILE A 113 -14.76 -2.63 1.83
C ILE A 113 -15.14 -2.79 3.31
N GLU A 114 -15.49 -4.01 3.70
CA GLU A 114 -15.68 -4.41 5.09
C GLU A 114 -14.37 -4.95 5.66
N SER A 115 -13.69 -5.85 4.94
CA SER A 115 -12.40 -6.41 5.35
C SER A 115 -11.55 -6.91 4.17
N LEU A 116 -10.26 -7.08 4.44
CA LEU A 116 -9.27 -7.69 3.56
C LEU A 116 -8.58 -8.83 4.30
N ASN A 117 -8.57 -10.02 3.68
CA ASN A 117 -7.90 -11.20 4.23
C ASN A 117 -6.91 -11.75 3.21
N LEU A 118 -5.69 -12.04 3.66
CA LEU A 118 -4.70 -12.75 2.86
C LEU A 118 -4.70 -14.21 3.30
N GLU A 119 -5.15 -15.10 2.42
CA GLU A 119 -5.25 -16.53 2.70
C GLU A 119 -4.84 -17.33 1.46
N ASP A 120 -4.04 -18.38 1.66
CA ASP A 120 -3.62 -19.32 0.60
C ASP A 120 -3.06 -18.66 -0.67
N GLY A 121 -2.28 -17.58 -0.48
CA GLY A 121 -1.68 -16.84 -1.60
C GLY A 121 -2.68 -16.01 -2.41
N GLN A 122 -3.84 -15.68 -1.83
CA GLN A 122 -4.89 -14.88 -2.46
C GLN A 122 -5.33 -13.74 -1.54
N LEU A 123 -5.69 -12.59 -2.12
CA LEU A 123 -6.30 -11.50 -1.37
C LEU A 123 -7.82 -11.55 -1.53
N GLN A 124 -8.53 -11.82 -0.44
CA GLN A 124 -9.97 -11.80 -0.37
C GLN A 124 -10.46 -10.42 0.09
N VAL A 125 -11.41 -9.86 -0.67
CA VAL A 125 -12.09 -8.60 -0.35
C VAL A 125 -13.54 -8.89 0.00
N ILE A 126 -13.95 -8.51 1.21
CA ILE A 126 -15.35 -8.51 1.63
C ILE A 126 -15.87 -7.08 1.50
N LEU A 127 -16.98 -6.90 0.80
CA LEU A 127 -17.59 -5.58 0.61
C LEU A 127 -18.65 -5.35 1.68
N LYS A 128 -18.83 -4.08 2.09
CA LYS A 128 -19.98 -3.70 2.93
C LYS A 128 -21.26 -4.11 2.21
N ASN A 129 -22.12 -4.88 2.86
CA ASN A 129 -23.46 -5.16 2.33
C ASN A 129 -24.25 -3.85 2.25
N ASN A 130 -24.35 -3.23 1.07
CA ASN A 130 -25.27 -2.12 0.84
C ASN A 130 -26.72 -2.64 0.80
N GLN A 131 -27.27 -3.06 1.93
CA GLN A 131 -28.72 -3.18 2.09
C GLN A 131 -29.27 -1.88 2.67
N SER A 132 -29.50 -0.91 1.80
CA SER A 132 -30.42 0.19 2.10
C SER A 132 -31.15 0.59 0.83
N VAL A 133 -32.15 -0.21 0.49
CA VAL A 133 -33.35 0.31 -0.18
C VAL A 133 -34.52 -0.14 0.68
N SER A 134 -34.93 0.72 1.61
CA SER A 134 -36.26 0.61 2.21
C SER A 134 -37.30 0.96 1.12
N PRO A 135 -38.43 0.24 1.06
CA PRO A 135 -39.43 0.39 0.00
C PRO A 135 -40.09 1.78 -0.05
#